data_AF-A0A653DJX9-F1
#
_entry.id   AF-A0A653DJX9-F1
#
_cell.length_a   1.000
_cell.length_b   1.000
_cell.length_c   1.000
_cell.angle_alpha   90.00
_cell.angle_beta   90.00
_cell.angle_gamma   90.00
#
_symmetry.space_group_name_H-M   'P 1'
#
loop_
_entity.id
_entity.type
_entity.pdbx_description
1 polymer ?
#
loop_
_entity_poly.entity_id
_entity_poly.type
_entity_poly.pdbx_seq_one_letter_code
_entity_poly.pdbx_strand_id
1 'polypeptide(L)'
;QTFTAWCNSHLRKAGTGIDNIEEDFRNGLKLMLLLEVISGETLPKPDRGKMRFHKIANVNKALDFIASKGVKLVSIGAEEIVDGNLKMTLGMIWTIILRFAIQDISVEEMTAKEGLLLWCQRKTAPYKNVNVQNFHLSFKDGLAFCALIHRHRPDLIDYHKLSKDNPLENLNTAFDVAEKYLDIPRMLDPDDLINTPKPDERAIMTYVSCYYHAFQGAQQAETAANRICKVLKVNQENERLMEEYERLASDLLEWIRRTMPWLASRQTDNSLAGVQKKLEEYRTYRRKHKPPRVEQKAKLETNFNTLQTKLRLSNRPAYMPTEGKMVSV
;
A
#
# COMPACT_ATOMS: atom_id res chain seq x y z
N GLN A 1 -15.64 -26.27 6.12
CA GLN A 1 -15.01 -25.37 7.10
C GLN A 1 -14.22 -24.26 6.42
N THR A 2 -13.05 -24.51 5.82
CA THR A 2 -12.17 -23.47 5.22
C THR A 2 -12.87 -22.49 4.29
N PHE A 3 -13.66 -22.98 3.32
CA PHE A 3 -14.40 -22.11 2.41
C PHE A 3 -15.49 -21.29 3.12
N THR A 4 -16.09 -21.82 4.19
CA THR A 4 -17.05 -21.10 5.04
C THR A 4 -16.36 -19.93 5.74
N ALA A 5 -15.20 -20.18 6.36
CA ALA A 5 -14.39 -19.15 7.02
C ALA A 5 -13.88 -18.09 6.03
N TRP A 6 -13.46 -18.50 4.83
CA TRP A 6 -13.09 -17.58 3.76
C TRP A 6 -14.27 -16.68 3.35
N CYS A 7 -15.45 -17.24 3.08
CA CYS A 7 -16.65 -16.45 2.76
C CYS A 7 -16.99 -15.46 3.89
N ASN A 8 -16.91 -15.91 5.16
CA ASN A 8 -17.15 -15.06 6.32
C ASN A 8 -16.12 -13.94 6.50
N SER A 9 -14.85 -14.15 6.12
CA SER A 9 -13.82 -13.10 6.14
C SER A 9 -14.16 -11.89 5.26
N HIS A 10 -14.95 -12.12 4.20
CA HIS A 10 -15.49 -11.11 3.31
C HIS A 10 -16.88 -10.63 3.77
N LEU A 11 -17.84 -11.54 3.99
CA LEU A 11 -19.22 -11.20 4.36
C LEU A 11 -19.32 -10.39 5.67
N ARG A 12 -18.40 -10.57 6.63
CA ARG A 12 -18.34 -9.76 7.86
C ARG A 12 -18.23 -8.26 7.58
N LYS A 13 -17.63 -7.87 6.46
CA LYS A 13 -17.49 -6.47 6.02
C LYS A 13 -18.83 -5.85 5.56
N ALA A 14 -19.79 -6.70 5.19
CA ALA A 14 -21.18 -6.32 4.89
C ALA A 14 -22.15 -6.63 6.07
N GLY A 15 -21.63 -6.93 7.26
CA GLY A 15 -22.44 -7.17 8.47
C GLY A 15 -23.22 -8.49 8.46
N THR A 16 -22.78 -9.50 7.70
CA THR A 16 -23.44 -10.81 7.63
C THR A 16 -22.43 -11.97 7.58
N GLY A 17 -22.92 -13.21 7.59
CA GLY A 17 -22.12 -14.42 7.53
C GLY A 17 -22.93 -15.64 7.10
N ILE A 18 -22.26 -16.78 7.01
CA ILE A 18 -22.83 -18.11 6.75
C ILE A 18 -22.37 -19.10 7.82
N ASP A 19 -23.27 -20.00 8.20
CA ASP A 19 -23.01 -21.07 9.17
C ASP A 19 -22.87 -22.41 8.42
N ASN A 20 -23.81 -22.69 7.51
CA ASN A 20 -23.75 -23.86 6.64
C ASN A 20 -23.68 -23.45 5.17
N ILE A 21 -22.51 -23.69 4.56
CA ILE A 21 -22.21 -23.36 3.16
C ILE A 21 -23.15 -24.05 2.16
N GLU A 22 -23.72 -25.20 2.51
CA GLU A 22 -24.66 -25.97 1.70
C GLU A 22 -26.04 -25.32 1.63
N GLU A 23 -26.48 -24.70 2.74
CA GLU A 23 -27.83 -24.15 2.91
C GLU A 23 -27.89 -22.63 2.66
N ASP A 24 -26.90 -21.89 3.15
CA ASP A 24 -26.91 -20.43 3.17
C ASP A 24 -26.81 -19.78 1.79
N PHE A 25 -26.20 -20.46 0.82
CA PHE A 25 -26.09 -19.98 -0.56
C PHE A 25 -27.29 -20.35 -1.45
N ARG A 26 -28.19 -21.25 -1.00
CA ARG A 26 -29.32 -21.76 -1.81
C ARG A 26 -30.31 -20.71 -2.28
N ASN A 27 -30.32 -19.52 -1.69
CA ASN A 27 -31.21 -18.42 -2.10
C ASN A 27 -30.56 -17.41 -3.06
N GLY A 28 -29.26 -17.56 -3.36
CA GLY A 28 -28.46 -16.66 -4.20
C GLY A 28 -28.06 -15.34 -3.54
N LEU A 29 -28.77 -14.85 -2.52
CA LEU A 29 -28.57 -13.49 -1.97
C LEU A 29 -27.20 -13.32 -1.31
N LYS A 30 -26.80 -14.25 -0.42
CA LYS A 30 -25.47 -14.20 0.21
C LYS A 30 -24.33 -14.45 -0.79
N LEU A 31 -24.60 -15.18 -1.88
CA LEU A 31 -23.64 -15.42 -2.96
C LEU A 31 -23.43 -14.16 -3.80
N MET A 32 -24.52 -13.48 -4.20
CA MET A 32 -24.44 -12.19 -4.90
C MET A 32 -23.69 -11.16 -4.06
N LEU A 33 -24.05 -11.01 -2.77
CA LEU A 33 -23.36 -10.08 -1.87
C LEU A 33 -21.87 -10.42 -1.69
N LEU A 34 -21.51 -11.69 -1.60
CA LEU A 34 -20.10 -12.11 -1.58
C LEU A 34 -19.36 -11.65 -2.84
N LEU A 35 -19.96 -11.82 -4.03
CA LEU A 35 -19.39 -11.38 -5.30
C LEU A 35 -19.23 -9.85 -5.36
N GLU A 36 -20.22 -9.09 -4.88
CA GLU A 36 -20.12 -7.62 -4.79
C GLU A 36 -18.97 -7.20 -3.86
N VAL A 37 -18.84 -7.82 -2.69
CA VAL A 37 -17.80 -7.50 -1.69
C VAL A 37 -16.38 -7.84 -2.17
N ILE A 38 -16.18 -8.95 -2.90
CA ILE A 38 -14.84 -9.33 -3.39
C ILE A 38 -14.43 -8.64 -4.69
N SER A 39 -15.39 -8.20 -5.51
CA SER A 39 -15.10 -7.51 -6.78
C SER A 39 -15.12 -5.98 -6.67
N GLY A 40 -15.87 -5.42 -5.71
CA GLY A 40 -16.17 -3.99 -5.64
C GLY A 40 -17.21 -3.52 -6.67
N GLU A 41 -17.83 -4.43 -7.42
CA GLU A 41 -18.83 -4.13 -8.44
C GLU A 41 -20.25 -4.50 -7.98
N THR A 42 -21.25 -3.68 -8.34
CA THR A 42 -22.66 -3.96 -8.03
C THR A 42 -23.26 -4.97 -9.01
N LEU A 43 -23.94 -6.00 -8.50
CA LEU A 43 -24.66 -6.97 -9.31
C LEU A 43 -26.08 -6.49 -9.67
N PRO A 44 -26.75 -7.11 -10.67
CA PRO A 44 -28.16 -6.84 -10.96
C PRO A 44 -29.04 -7.07 -9.72
N LYS A 45 -30.05 -6.23 -9.51
CA LYS A 45 -30.91 -6.31 -8.32
C LYS A 45 -31.50 -7.72 -8.12
N PRO A 46 -31.46 -8.30 -6.90
CA PRO A 46 -32.00 -9.62 -6.65
C PRO A 46 -33.53 -9.63 -6.76
N ASP A 47 -34.06 -10.76 -7.24
CA ASP A 47 -35.49 -11.01 -7.30
C ASP A 47 -36.04 -11.30 -5.91
N ARG A 48 -37.16 -10.66 -5.60
CA ARG A 48 -37.80 -10.70 -4.28
C ARG A 48 -38.81 -11.84 -4.23
N GLY A 49 -38.50 -12.90 -3.51
CA GLY A 49 -39.47 -13.95 -3.21
C GLY A 49 -38.85 -15.19 -2.56
N LYS A 50 -39.71 -16.06 -2.03
CA LYS A 50 -39.29 -17.31 -1.34
C LYS A 50 -39.36 -18.57 -2.22
N MET A 51 -40.11 -18.50 -3.33
CA MET A 51 -40.30 -19.64 -4.26
C MET A 51 -38.99 -20.03 -4.98
N ARG A 52 -38.84 -21.33 -5.34
CA ARG A 52 -37.62 -21.91 -5.92
C ARG A 52 -37.12 -21.15 -7.16
N PHE A 53 -38.00 -20.69 -8.05
CA PHE A 53 -37.57 -19.97 -9.26
C PHE A 53 -36.91 -18.62 -8.96
N HIS A 54 -37.30 -17.90 -7.90
CA HIS A 54 -36.59 -16.67 -7.49
C HIS A 54 -35.18 -16.97 -7.02
N LYS A 55 -35.00 -18.08 -6.29
CA LYS A 55 -33.68 -18.55 -5.86
C LYS A 55 -32.80 -18.88 -7.06
N ILE A 56 -33.34 -19.61 -8.04
CA ILE A 56 -32.64 -19.93 -9.31
C ILE A 56 -32.25 -18.66 -10.07
N ALA A 57 -33.16 -17.70 -10.20
CA ALA A 57 -32.88 -16.44 -10.88
C ALA A 57 -31.77 -15.62 -10.17
N ASN A 58 -31.75 -15.59 -8.84
CA ASN A 58 -30.67 -14.96 -8.06
C ASN A 58 -29.33 -15.69 -8.20
N VAL A 59 -29.33 -17.03 -8.18
CA VAL A 59 -28.10 -17.80 -8.42
C VAL A 59 -27.61 -17.62 -9.86
N ASN A 60 -28.49 -17.62 -10.87
CA ASN A 60 -28.11 -17.34 -12.26
C ASN A 60 -27.44 -15.98 -12.40
N LYS A 61 -27.99 -14.90 -11.81
CA LYS A 61 -27.34 -13.57 -11.78
C LYS A 61 -25.92 -13.61 -11.20
N ALA A 62 -25.67 -14.45 -10.20
CA ALA A 62 -24.34 -14.66 -9.64
C ALA A 62 -23.43 -15.50 -10.56
N LEU A 63 -23.93 -16.58 -11.17
CA LEU A 63 -23.18 -17.42 -12.11
C LEU A 63 -22.82 -16.66 -13.40
N ASP A 64 -23.73 -15.85 -13.94
CA ASP A 64 -23.51 -14.97 -15.09
C ASP A 64 -22.41 -13.94 -14.79
N PHE A 65 -22.43 -13.34 -13.59
CA PHE A 65 -21.37 -12.44 -13.14
C PHE A 65 -20.02 -13.18 -13.05
N ILE A 66 -19.97 -14.38 -12.46
CA ILE A 66 -18.74 -15.19 -12.37
C ILE A 66 -18.20 -15.52 -13.77
N ALA A 67 -19.08 -15.93 -14.70
CA ALA A 67 -18.72 -16.21 -16.09
C ALA A 67 -18.17 -14.95 -16.80
N SER A 68 -18.75 -13.77 -16.55
CA SER A 68 -18.27 -12.49 -17.10
C SER A 68 -16.84 -12.13 -16.68
N LYS A 69 -16.35 -12.67 -15.55
CA LYS A 69 -14.96 -12.50 -15.06
C LYS A 69 -13.98 -13.53 -15.64
N GLY A 70 -14.39 -14.29 -16.65
CA GLY A 70 -13.55 -15.26 -17.36
C GLY A 70 -13.50 -16.66 -16.72
N VAL A 71 -14.40 -16.97 -15.79
CA VAL A 71 -14.45 -18.28 -15.11
C VAL A 71 -15.29 -19.26 -15.93
N LYS A 72 -14.73 -20.43 -16.22
CA LYS A 72 -15.45 -21.53 -16.89
C LYS A 72 -16.18 -22.40 -15.85
N LEU A 73 -17.47 -22.16 -15.68
CA LEU A 73 -18.36 -22.93 -14.80
C LEU A 73 -18.78 -24.27 -15.44
N VAL A 74 -17.83 -25.19 -15.59
CA VAL A 74 -18.11 -26.52 -16.14
C VAL A 74 -18.91 -27.34 -15.13
N SER A 75 -20.09 -27.81 -15.53
CA SER A 75 -21.00 -28.67 -14.73
C SER A 75 -21.55 -28.03 -13.44
N ILE A 76 -21.60 -26.70 -13.33
CA ILE A 76 -22.22 -25.99 -12.20
C ILE A 76 -23.44 -25.24 -12.71
N GLY A 77 -24.63 -25.77 -12.47
CA GLY A 77 -25.92 -25.12 -12.75
C GLY A 77 -26.52 -24.44 -11.51
N ALA A 78 -27.44 -23.50 -11.69
CA ALA A 78 -28.09 -22.82 -10.56
C ALA A 78 -28.99 -23.76 -9.75
N GLU A 79 -29.61 -24.74 -10.40
CA GLU A 79 -30.42 -25.78 -9.78
C GLU A 79 -29.63 -26.54 -8.71
N GLU A 80 -28.40 -26.95 -9.02
CA GLU A 80 -27.51 -27.67 -8.10
C GLU A 80 -27.24 -26.89 -6.81
N ILE A 81 -27.04 -25.57 -6.93
CA ILE A 81 -26.81 -24.68 -5.77
C ILE A 81 -28.10 -24.46 -4.98
N VAL A 82 -29.24 -24.28 -5.66
CA VAL A 82 -30.54 -24.05 -5.01
C VAL A 82 -31.06 -25.31 -4.30
N ASP A 83 -30.78 -26.49 -4.85
CA ASP A 83 -31.21 -27.77 -4.31
C ASP A 83 -30.27 -28.32 -3.23
N GLY A 84 -29.08 -27.72 -3.05
CA GLY A 84 -28.16 -28.00 -1.94
C GLY A 84 -27.06 -29.01 -2.28
N ASN A 85 -26.65 -29.15 -3.55
CA ASN A 85 -25.57 -30.06 -3.90
C ASN A 85 -24.21 -29.53 -3.37
N LEU A 86 -23.81 -30.01 -2.19
CA LEU A 86 -22.56 -29.63 -1.52
C LEU A 86 -21.33 -29.71 -2.42
N LYS A 87 -21.23 -30.74 -3.28
CA LYS A 87 -20.07 -30.91 -4.19
C LYS A 87 -20.01 -29.77 -5.23
N MET A 88 -21.15 -29.40 -5.81
CA MET A 88 -21.22 -28.30 -6.78
C MET A 88 -21.04 -26.94 -6.09
N THR A 89 -21.60 -26.75 -4.90
CA THR A 89 -21.40 -25.54 -4.10
C THR A 89 -19.94 -25.32 -3.71
N LEU A 90 -19.25 -26.36 -3.22
CA LEU A 90 -17.80 -26.30 -2.94
C LEU A 90 -16.98 -26.08 -4.23
N GLY A 91 -17.39 -26.68 -5.35
CA GLY A 91 -16.79 -26.45 -6.66
C GLY A 91 -16.89 -24.98 -7.10
N MET A 92 -18.07 -24.39 -7.00
CA MET A 92 -18.36 -22.99 -7.31
C MET A 92 -17.53 -22.05 -6.43
N ILE A 93 -17.57 -22.23 -5.11
CA ILE A 93 -16.82 -21.38 -4.17
C ILE A 93 -15.31 -21.51 -4.41
N TRP A 94 -14.80 -22.70 -4.74
CA TRP A 94 -13.41 -22.84 -5.18
C TRP A 94 -13.10 -22.04 -6.45
N THR A 95 -13.95 -22.05 -7.48
CA THR A 95 -13.70 -21.24 -8.69
C THR A 95 -13.71 -19.74 -8.42
N ILE A 96 -14.52 -19.28 -7.47
CA ILE A 96 -14.55 -17.90 -6.99
C ILE A 96 -13.24 -17.56 -6.26
N ILE A 97 -12.82 -18.38 -5.28
CA ILE A 97 -11.54 -18.20 -4.57
C ILE A 97 -10.38 -18.18 -5.55
N LEU A 98 -10.33 -19.14 -6.47
CA LEU A 98 -9.29 -19.23 -7.48
C LEU A 98 -9.26 -17.95 -8.31
N ARG A 99 -10.40 -17.46 -8.82
CA ARG A 99 -10.44 -16.26 -9.67
C ARG A 99 -10.08 -14.98 -8.94
N PHE A 100 -10.67 -14.73 -7.77
CA PHE A 100 -10.60 -13.42 -7.10
C PHE A 100 -9.50 -13.32 -6.04
N ALA A 101 -9.07 -14.42 -5.44
CA ALA A 101 -8.04 -14.42 -4.40
C ALA A 101 -6.70 -15.02 -4.85
N ILE A 102 -6.64 -15.76 -5.97
CA ILE A 102 -5.39 -16.43 -6.39
C ILE A 102 -4.97 -16.02 -7.80
N GLN A 103 -5.88 -15.91 -8.77
CA GLN A 103 -5.53 -15.80 -10.19
C GLN A 103 -4.68 -14.57 -10.54
N ASP A 104 -4.90 -13.46 -9.84
CA ASP A 104 -4.16 -12.22 -10.06
C ASP A 104 -2.79 -12.20 -9.32
N ILE A 105 -2.43 -13.27 -8.60
CA ILE A 105 -1.10 -13.51 -8.04
C ILE A 105 -0.16 -14.00 -9.16
N SER A 106 0.19 -13.07 -10.04
CA SER A 106 1.20 -13.31 -11.09
C SER A 106 2.60 -12.99 -10.58
N VAL A 107 3.52 -13.94 -10.76
CA VAL A 107 4.96 -13.76 -10.60
C VAL A 107 5.60 -14.40 -11.82
N GLU A 108 6.39 -13.63 -12.58
CA GLU A 108 7.24 -14.13 -13.68
C GLU A 108 6.49 -15.00 -14.72
N GLU A 109 5.32 -14.53 -15.17
CA GLU A 109 4.49 -15.16 -16.21
C GLU A 109 3.98 -16.58 -15.90
N MET A 110 4.21 -17.08 -14.67
CA MET A 110 3.76 -18.40 -14.23
C MET A 110 2.24 -18.46 -14.03
N THR A 111 1.69 -19.67 -13.94
CA THR A 111 0.29 -19.82 -13.51
C THR A 111 0.13 -19.33 -12.07
N ALA A 112 -1.07 -18.85 -11.72
CA ALA A 112 -1.35 -18.27 -10.41
C ALA A 112 -1.01 -19.19 -9.20
N LYS A 113 -1.17 -20.51 -9.37
CA LYS A 113 -0.78 -21.51 -8.37
C LYS A 113 0.74 -21.54 -8.18
N GLU A 114 1.47 -21.52 -9.28
CA GLU A 114 2.94 -21.52 -9.28
C GLU A 114 3.49 -20.19 -8.77
N GLY A 115 2.88 -19.06 -9.13
CA GLY A 115 3.22 -17.73 -8.61
C GLY A 115 3.07 -17.64 -7.08
N LEU A 116 1.96 -18.17 -6.53
CA LEU A 116 1.78 -18.27 -5.08
C LEU A 116 2.80 -19.23 -4.43
N LEU A 117 3.13 -20.34 -5.09
CA LEU A 117 4.10 -21.32 -4.57
C LEU A 117 5.52 -20.74 -4.55
N LEU A 118 5.91 -20.07 -5.64
CA LEU A 118 7.18 -19.37 -5.79
C LEU A 118 7.29 -18.21 -4.79
N TRP A 119 6.22 -17.48 -4.52
CA TRP A 119 6.17 -16.50 -3.43
C TRP A 119 6.46 -17.16 -2.08
N CYS A 120 5.81 -18.29 -1.77
CA CYS A 120 6.07 -19.02 -0.53
C CYS A 120 7.55 -19.39 -0.42
N GLN A 121 8.08 -20.06 -1.45
CA GLN A 121 9.48 -20.49 -1.55
C GLN A 121 10.46 -19.31 -1.35
N ARG A 122 10.25 -18.18 -2.03
CA ARG A 122 11.11 -16.99 -1.92
C ARG A 122 11.07 -16.36 -0.51
N LYS A 123 9.92 -16.40 0.16
CA LYS A 123 9.78 -15.86 1.53
C LYS A 123 10.35 -16.84 2.56
N THR A 124 10.23 -18.15 2.35
CA THR A 124 10.77 -19.17 3.27
C THR A 124 12.20 -19.63 2.98
N ALA A 125 12.81 -19.24 1.85
CA ALA A 125 14.17 -19.64 1.47
C ALA A 125 15.27 -19.40 2.54
N PRO A 126 15.22 -18.36 3.40
CA PRO A 126 16.19 -18.20 4.49
C PRO A 126 16.08 -19.24 5.63
N TYR A 127 14.98 -19.98 5.71
CA TYR A 127 14.66 -20.88 6.83
C TYR A 127 15.04 -22.32 6.49
N LYS A 128 16.20 -22.77 6.98
CA LYS A 128 16.77 -24.09 6.66
C LYS A 128 15.86 -25.29 7.01
N ASN A 129 14.94 -25.13 7.95
CA ASN A 129 13.98 -26.16 8.36
C ASN A 129 12.68 -26.17 7.53
N VAL A 130 12.53 -25.28 6.53
CA VAL A 130 11.32 -25.17 5.71
C VAL A 130 11.64 -25.39 4.23
N ASN A 131 10.90 -26.30 3.60
CA ASN A 131 11.00 -26.59 2.16
C ASN A 131 9.60 -26.68 1.55
N VAL A 132 9.15 -25.58 0.92
CA VAL A 132 7.81 -25.48 0.34
C VAL A 132 7.82 -26.00 -1.10
N GLN A 133 7.18 -27.15 -1.34
CA GLN A 133 7.13 -27.82 -2.65
C GLN A 133 5.70 -28.01 -3.17
N ASN A 134 4.71 -27.93 -2.30
CA ASN A 134 3.30 -28.15 -2.61
C ASN A 134 2.41 -27.50 -1.54
N PHE A 135 1.12 -27.33 -1.83
CA PHE A 135 0.15 -26.84 -0.85
C PHE A 135 -0.54 -27.98 -0.10
N HIS A 136 0.19 -29.04 0.29
CA HIS A 136 -0.37 -30.09 1.15
C HIS A 136 0.59 -30.54 2.27
N LEU A 137 1.65 -31.26 1.93
CA LEU A 137 2.58 -31.83 2.92
C LEU A 137 3.59 -30.80 3.43
N SER A 138 4.00 -29.84 2.60
CA SER A 138 4.96 -28.79 3.01
C SER A 138 4.44 -27.79 4.05
N PHE A 139 3.13 -27.79 4.34
CA PHE A 139 2.51 -26.93 5.35
C PHE A 139 2.06 -27.70 6.60
N LYS A 140 2.19 -29.03 6.59
CA LYS A 140 1.61 -29.93 7.61
C LYS A 140 2.31 -29.83 8.97
N ASP A 141 3.58 -29.41 9.02
CA ASP A 141 4.32 -29.20 10.26
C ASP A 141 4.19 -27.79 10.86
N GLY A 142 3.41 -26.91 10.23
CA GLY A 142 3.18 -25.53 10.66
C GLY A 142 4.34 -24.56 10.43
N LEU A 143 5.58 -25.04 10.26
CA LEU A 143 6.77 -24.19 10.16
C LEU A 143 6.72 -23.25 8.95
N ALA A 144 6.13 -23.69 7.84
CA ALA A 144 5.93 -22.84 6.67
C ALA A 144 5.04 -21.60 6.97
N PHE A 145 3.95 -21.76 7.75
CA PHE A 145 3.11 -20.63 8.16
C PHE A 145 3.87 -19.67 9.08
N CYS A 146 4.56 -20.21 10.10
CA CYS A 146 5.37 -19.41 11.02
C CYS A 146 6.49 -18.64 10.29
N ALA A 147 7.15 -19.26 9.31
CA ALA A 147 8.21 -18.64 8.51
C ALA A 147 7.68 -17.52 7.61
N LEU A 148 6.49 -17.69 7.01
CA LEU A 148 5.82 -16.64 6.24
C LEU A 148 5.47 -15.42 7.11
N ILE A 149 4.99 -15.64 8.34
CA ILE A 149 4.71 -14.56 9.29
C ILE A 149 6.01 -13.87 9.70
N HIS A 150 6.97 -14.61 10.27
CA HIS A 150 8.24 -14.06 10.76
C HIS A 150 9.05 -13.35 9.66
N ARG A 151 8.90 -13.74 8.39
CA ARG A 151 9.59 -13.06 7.26
C ARG A 151 9.10 -11.63 7.01
N HIS A 152 7.83 -11.35 7.32
CA HIS A 152 7.22 -10.03 7.12
C HIS A 152 7.06 -9.25 8.42
N ARG A 153 6.88 -9.97 9.53
CA ARG A 153 6.64 -9.45 10.88
C ARG A 153 7.41 -10.29 11.89
N PRO A 154 8.75 -10.12 11.98
CA PRO A 154 9.59 -10.89 12.90
C PRO A 154 9.28 -10.58 14.38
N ASP A 155 8.61 -9.46 14.64
CA ASP A 155 8.13 -9.04 15.95
C ASP A 155 6.99 -9.92 16.51
N LEU A 156 6.31 -10.71 15.69
CA LEU A 156 5.12 -11.46 16.09
C LEU A 156 5.36 -12.93 16.47
N ILE A 157 6.48 -13.55 16.06
CA ILE A 157 6.78 -14.96 16.32
C ILE A 157 8.27 -15.13 16.65
N ASP A 158 8.58 -15.71 17.80
CA ASP A 158 9.94 -16.17 18.12
C ASP A 158 10.24 -17.49 17.40
N TYR A 159 10.63 -17.38 16.12
CA TYR A 159 10.78 -18.54 15.24
C TYR A 159 11.85 -19.53 15.73
N HIS A 160 12.84 -19.08 16.51
CA HIS A 160 13.94 -19.91 16.99
C HIS A 160 13.53 -20.96 18.03
N LYS A 161 12.34 -20.83 18.64
CA LYS A 161 11.78 -21.81 19.58
C LYS A 161 11.00 -22.95 18.90
N LEU A 162 10.67 -22.81 17.62
CA LEU A 162 9.79 -23.74 16.91
C LEU A 162 10.57 -24.96 16.41
N SER A 163 10.08 -26.17 16.72
CA SER A 163 10.60 -27.43 16.16
C SER A 163 9.59 -28.11 15.26
N LYS A 164 10.08 -28.91 14.30
CA LYS A 164 9.26 -29.76 13.44
C LYS A 164 8.50 -30.84 14.22
N ASP A 165 9.00 -31.21 15.39
CA ASP A 165 8.45 -32.26 16.25
C ASP A 165 7.15 -31.82 16.97
N ASN A 166 6.88 -30.51 17.03
CA ASN A 166 5.69 -29.93 17.67
C ASN A 166 4.73 -29.29 16.64
N PRO A 167 4.20 -30.03 15.66
CA PRO A 167 3.40 -29.45 14.57
C PRO A 167 2.12 -28.76 15.07
N LEU A 168 1.50 -29.29 16.13
CA LEU A 168 0.27 -28.74 16.72
C LEU A 168 0.50 -27.36 17.35
N GLU A 169 1.64 -27.18 18.03
CA GLU A 169 2.06 -25.92 18.62
C GLU A 169 2.38 -24.88 17.54
N ASN A 170 3.13 -25.29 16.49
CA ASN A 170 3.47 -24.42 15.36
C ASN A 170 2.22 -23.91 14.65
N LEU A 171 1.27 -24.80 14.35
CA LEU A 171 0.02 -24.46 13.65
C LEU A 171 -0.85 -23.53 14.48
N ASN A 172 -1.09 -23.84 15.76
CA ASN A 172 -1.84 -22.95 16.65
C ASN A 172 -1.16 -21.58 16.76
N THR A 173 0.15 -21.53 17.01
CA THR A 173 0.91 -20.27 17.10
C THR A 173 0.76 -19.42 15.84
N ALA A 174 0.90 -20.01 14.65
CA ALA A 174 0.71 -19.29 13.40
C ALA A 174 -0.73 -18.75 13.26
N PHE A 175 -1.73 -19.57 13.58
CA PHE A 175 -3.13 -19.24 13.36
C PHE A 175 -3.64 -18.20 14.38
N ASP A 176 -3.21 -18.29 15.64
CA ASP A 176 -3.43 -17.28 16.68
C ASP A 176 -2.85 -15.92 16.30
N VAL A 177 -1.60 -15.91 15.84
CA VAL A 177 -0.92 -14.68 15.43
C VAL A 177 -1.57 -14.05 14.20
N ALA A 178 -1.98 -14.88 13.24
CA ALA A 178 -2.63 -14.43 12.01
C ALA A 178 -4.01 -13.82 12.28
N GLU A 179 -4.80 -14.44 13.15
CA GLU A 179 -6.12 -13.93 13.53
C GLU A 179 -6.02 -12.65 14.37
N LYS A 180 -5.16 -12.64 15.39
CA LYS A 180 -5.04 -11.53 16.34
C LYS A 180 -4.36 -10.29 15.78
N TYR A 181 -3.36 -10.45 14.91
CA TYR A 181 -2.50 -9.33 14.47
C TYR A 181 -2.50 -9.06 12.97
N LEU A 182 -3.04 -9.97 12.14
CA LEU A 182 -3.12 -9.82 10.68
C LEU A 182 -4.56 -9.78 10.13
N ASP A 183 -5.59 -9.92 10.99
CA ASP A 183 -7.01 -10.03 10.65
C ASP A 183 -7.34 -11.20 9.68
N ILE A 184 -6.50 -12.24 9.67
CA ILE A 184 -6.69 -13.46 8.89
C ILE A 184 -7.40 -14.50 9.79
N PRO A 185 -8.70 -14.76 9.63
CA PRO A 185 -9.44 -15.64 10.55
C PRO A 185 -8.98 -17.09 10.42
N ARG A 186 -9.20 -17.90 11.46
CA ARG A 186 -8.98 -19.36 11.41
C ARG A 186 -9.77 -20.01 10.27
N MET A 187 -9.07 -20.60 9.29
CA MET A 187 -9.69 -21.35 8.19
C MET A 187 -9.30 -22.84 8.13
N LEU A 188 -8.24 -23.24 8.85
CA LEU A 188 -7.78 -24.62 8.96
C LEU A 188 -7.83 -25.03 10.43
N ASP A 189 -8.23 -26.27 10.69
CA ASP A 189 -8.11 -26.89 11.99
C ASP A 189 -6.73 -27.58 12.10
N PRO A 190 -5.93 -27.30 13.15
CA PRO A 190 -4.61 -27.92 13.33
C PRO A 190 -4.61 -29.43 13.47
N ASP A 191 -5.59 -30.00 14.19
CA ASP A 191 -5.69 -31.43 14.45
C ASP A 191 -6.13 -32.18 13.18
N ASP A 192 -7.11 -31.66 12.44
CA ASP A 192 -7.47 -32.20 11.12
C ASP A 192 -6.27 -32.21 10.17
N LEU A 193 -5.46 -31.14 10.17
CA LEU A 193 -4.29 -31.01 9.30
C LEU A 193 -3.20 -32.03 9.61
N ILE A 194 -2.96 -32.32 10.89
CA ILE A 194 -1.97 -33.31 11.35
C ILE A 194 -2.46 -34.73 11.11
N ASN A 195 -3.72 -35.01 11.43
CA ASN A 195 -4.27 -36.38 11.34
C ASN A 195 -4.58 -36.80 9.88
N THR A 196 -4.89 -35.85 8.99
CA THR A 196 -5.12 -36.16 7.57
C THR A 196 -3.82 -36.55 6.85
N PRO A 197 -3.69 -37.75 6.24
CA PRO A 197 -2.45 -38.20 5.59
C PRO A 197 -1.93 -37.24 4.51
N LYS A 198 -2.84 -36.71 3.69
CA LYS A 198 -2.57 -35.67 2.70
C LYS A 198 -3.63 -34.57 2.83
N PRO A 199 -3.29 -33.40 3.41
CA PRO A 199 -4.20 -32.26 3.47
C PRO A 199 -4.77 -31.83 2.11
N ASP A 200 -5.97 -31.23 2.14
CA ASP A 200 -6.60 -30.70 0.93
C ASP A 200 -5.84 -29.48 0.39
N GLU A 201 -5.48 -29.57 -0.89
CA GLU A 201 -4.63 -28.56 -1.54
C GLU A 201 -5.35 -27.22 -1.70
N ARG A 202 -6.66 -27.25 -1.95
CA ARG A 202 -7.49 -26.05 -2.17
C ARG A 202 -7.68 -25.29 -0.87
N ALA A 203 -7.88 -25.99 0.24
CA ALA A 203 -8.00 -25.41 1.56
C ALA A 203 -6.72 -24.66 1.97
N ILE A 204 -5.54 -25.28 1.80
CA ILE A 204 -4.27 -24.62 2.10
C ILE A 204 -3.99 -23.46 1.13
N MET A 205 -4.23 -23.62 -0.18
CA MET A 205 -4.09 -22.51 -1.14
C MET A 205 -4.97 -21.31 -0.77
N THR A 206 -6.22 -21.55 -0.34
CA THR A 206 -7.15 -20.51 0.11
C THR A 206 -6.60 -19.76 1.32
N TYR A 207 -6.08 -20.50 2.30
CA TYR A 207 -5.57 -19.87 3.52
C TYR A 207 -4.25 -19.13 3.28
N VAL A 208 -3.33 -19.72 2.52
CA VAL A 208 -2.03 -19.11 2.15
C VAL A 208 -2.22 -17.85 1.29
N SER A 209 -3.22 -17.79 0.41
CA SER A 209 -3.51 -16.57 -0.36
C SER A 209 -3.96 -15.41 0.54
N CYS A 210 -4.60 -15.68 1.68
CA CYS A 210 -4.94 -14.64 2.66
C CYS A 210 -3.69 -14.01 3.28
N TYR A 211 -2.65 -14.81 3.60
CA TYR A 211 -1.34 -14.28 4.02
C TYR A 211 -0.67 -13.47 2.91
N TYR A 212 -0.73 -13.92 1.66
CA TYR A 212 -0.19 -13.18 0.51
C TYR A 212 -0.80 -11.77 0.46
N HIS A 213 -2.13 -11.66 0.47
CA HIS A 213 -2.83 -10.38 0.37
C HIS A 213 -2.60 -9.47 1.57
N ALA A 214 -2.60 -10.01 2.79
CA ALA A 214 -2.30 -9.24 4.00
C ALA A 214 -0.89 -8.61 3.94
N PHE A 215 0.13 -9.38 3.55
CA PHE A 215 1.49 -8.87 3.46
C PHE A 215 1.74 -8.01 2.22
N GLN A 216 1.10 -8.29 1.08
CA GLN A 216 1.18 -7.46 -0.12
C GLN A 216 0.54 -6.08 0.14
N GLY A 217 -0.64 -6.03 0.77
CA GLY A 217 -1.31 -4.79 1.15
C GLY A 217 -0.46 -3.95 2.11
N ALA A 218 0.14 -4.56 3.13
CA ALA A 218 1.07 -3.89 4.03
C ALA A 218 2.29 -3.30 3.29
N GLN A 219 2.91 -4.07 2.39
CA GLN A 219 4.06 -3.61 1.60
C GLN A 219 3.69 -2.48 0.61
N GLN A 220 2.49 -2.51 0.03
CA GLN A 220 1.99 -1.42 -0.82
C GLN A 220 1.75 -0.15 -0.01
N ALA A 221 1.12 -0.25 1.18
CA ALA A 221 0.90 0.88 2.07
C ALA A 221 2.23 1.51 2.55
N GLU A 222 3.21 0.69 2.94
CA GLU A 222 4.55 1.15 3.31
C GLU A 222 5.25 1.85 2.13
N THR A 223 5.16 1.28 0.92
CA THR A 223 5.74 1.89 -0.29
C THR A 223 5.08 3.22 -0.63
N ALA A 224 3.76 3.35 -0.46
CA ALA A 224 3.01 4.59 -0.64
C ALA A 224 3.43 5.64 0.41
N ALA A 225 3.49 5.26 1.69
CA ALA A 225 3.96 6.13 2.77
C ALA A 225 5.40 6.63 2.52
N ASN A 226 6.31 5.74 2.11
CA ASN A 226 7.69 6.10 1.76
C ASN A 226 7.77 7.06 0.56
N ARG A 227 6.87 6.94 -0.44
CA ARG A 227 6.75 7.91 -1.54
C ARG A 227 6.25 9.28 -1.04
N ILE A 228 5.23 9.30 -0.18
CA ILE A 228 4.68 10.52 0.44
C ILE A 228 5.77 11.23 1.27
N CYS A 229 6.51 10.51 2.12
CA CYS A 229 7.60 11.08 2.93
C CYS A 229 8.69 11.71 2.06
N LYS A 230 9.06 11.10 0.92
CA LYS A 230 10.01 11.70 -0.04
C LYS A 230 9.47 12.99 -0.64
N VAL A 231 8.19 13.03 -1.04
CA VAL A 231 7.55 14.23 -1.58
C VAL A 231 7.47 15.35 -0.52
N LEU A 232 7.09 15.03 0.71
CA LEU A 232 7.04 16.00 1.82
C LEU A 232 8.42 16.58 2.12
N LYS A 233 9.49 15.77 2.12
CA LYS A 233 10.86 16.27 2.30
C LYS A 233 11.26 17.26 1.20
N VAL A 234 10.96 16.97 -0.06
CA VAL A 234 11.22 17.88 -1.18
C VAL A 234 10.41 19.18 -1.05
N ASN A 235 9.16 19.12 -0.56
CA ASN A 235 8.36 20.32 -0.28
C ASN A 235 9.04 21.21 0.78
N GLN A 236 9.42 20.62 1.92
CA GLN A 236 10.08 21.35 3.02
C GLN A 236 11.42 21.97 2.58
N GLU A 237 12.18 21.31 1.71
CA GLU A 237 13.39 21.90 1.13
C GLU A 237 13.08 23.10 0.21
N ASN A 238 12.01 23.02 -0.59
CA ASN A 238 11.58 24.11 -1.46
C ASN A 238 11.02 25.29 -0.66
N GLU A 239 10.25 25.03 0.41
CA GLU A 239 9.74 26.03 1.35
C GLU A 239 10.89 26.80 2.02
N ARG A 240 11.91 26.10 2.53
CA ARG A 240 13.12 26.73 3.08
C ARG A 240 13.88 27.57 2.06
N LEU A 241 13.91 27.18 0.79
CA LEU A 241 14.52 27.98 -0.28
C LEU A 241 13.70 29.24 -0.59
N MET A 242 12.36 29.16 -0.56
CA MET A 242 11.47 30.32 -0.69
C MET A 242 11.64 31.29 0.49
N GLU A 243 11.64 30.78 1.73
CA GLU A 243 11.88 31.57 2.94
C GLU A 243 13.27 32.24 2.94
N GLU A 244 14.33 31.52 2.57
CA GLU A 244 15.65 32.12 2.47
C GLU A 244 15.72 33.19 1.37
N TYR A 245 15.11 32.94 0.20
CA TYR A 245 15.01 33.94 -0.86
C TYR A 245 14.30 35.21 -0.35
N GLU A 246 13.11 35.06 0.22
CA GLU A 246 12.30 36.18 0.75
C GLU A 246 13.05 36.99 1.81
N ARG A 247 13.74 36.31 2.72
CA ARG A 247 14.58 36.94 3.76
C ARG A 247 15.76 37.71 3.14
N LEU A 248 16.52 37.09 2.25
CA LEU A 248 17.68 37.72 1.61
C LEU A 248 17.27 38.90 0.72
N ALA A 249 16.14 38.80 0.01
CA ALA A 249 15.60 39.87 -0.81
C ALA A 249 15.17 41.07 0.05
N SER A 250 14.49 40.80 1.17
CA SER A 250 13.99 41.85 2.07
C SER A 250 15.13 42.66 2.70
N ASP A 251 16.14 42.00 3.27
CA ASP A 251 17.32 42.67 3.87
C ASP A 251 18.18 43.40 2.82
N LEU A 252 18.37 42.82 1.63
CA LEU A 252 19.11 43.50 0.55
C LEU A 252 18.38 44.74 0.05
N LEU A 253 17.06 44.68 -0.17
CA LEU A 253 16.25 45.82 -0.60
C LEU A 253 16.19 46.90 0.48
N GLU A 254 16.05 46.53 1.74
CA GLU A 254 16.10 47.49 2.84
C GLU A 254 17.48 48.16 2.93
N TRP A 255 18.58 47.40 2.81
CA TRP A 255 19.92 47.95 2.79
C TRP A 255 20.14 48.92 1.62
N ILE A 256 19.64 48.60 0.42
CA ILE A 256 19.67 49.51 -0.74
C ILE A 256 18.88 50.79 -0.42
N ARG A 257 17.64 50.69 0.05
CA ARG A 257 16.79 51.84 0.41
C ARG A 257 17.45 52.75 1.45
N ARG A 258 18.11 52.18 2.46
CA ARG A 258 18.86 52.93 3.50
C ARG A 258 20.16 53.56 2.97
N THR A 259 20.86 52.90 2.06
CA THR A 259 22.19 53.34 1.57
C THR A 259 22.10 54.36 0.43
N MET A 260 21.07 54.28 -0.42
CA MET A 260 20.90 55.16 -1.58
C MET A 260 20.89 56.67 -1.25
N PRO A 261 20.17 57.16 -0.22
CA PRO A 261 20.21 58.58 0.16
C PRO A 261 21.59 59.06 0.60
N TRP A 262 22.36 58.23 1.31
CA TRP A 262 23.72 58.55 1.72
C TRP A 262 24.66 58.68 0.51
N LEU A 263 24.58 57.76 -0.45
CA LEU A 263 25.34 57.83 -1.71
C LEU A 263 24.94 59.01 -2.60
N ALA A 264 23.66 59.42 -2.57
CA ALA A 264 23.16 60.56 -3.32
C ALA A 264 23.50 61.93 -2.69
N SER A 265 23.85 61.97 -1.40
CA SER A 265 24.11 63.21 -0.67
C SER A 265 25.39 63.90 -1.14
N ARG A 266 25.23 65.10 -1.71
CA ARG A 266 26.33 65.98 -2.15
C ARG A 266 26.70 67.05 -1.12
N GLN A 267 26.16 67.00 0.09
CA GLN A 267 26.44 67.98 1.14
C GLN A 267 27.92 67.91 1.56
N THR A 268 28.60 69.04 1.63
CA THR A 268 29.99 69.18 2.12
C THR A 268 30.11 70.36 3.06
N ASP A 269 31.02 70.26 4.02
CA ASP A 269 31.46 71.34 4.91
C ASP A 269 32.49 72.27 4.25
N ASN A 270 32.83 71.99 2.99
CA ASN A 270 33.85 72.66 2.18
C ASN A 270 35.25 72.73 2.82
N SER A 271 35.53 71.84 3.77
CA SER A 271 36.86 71.70 4.37
C SER A 271 37.63 70.54 3.74
N LEU A 272 38.96 70.69 3.61
CA LEU A 272 39.82 69.62 3.10
C LEU A 272 39.71 68.35 3.97
N ALA A 273 39.63 68.52 5.29
CA ALA A 273 39.50 67.41 6.24
C ALA A 273 38.16 66.67 6.11
N GLY A 274 37.05 67.38 5.91
CA GLY A 274 35.72 66.80 5.70
C GLY A 274 35.62 66.01 4.40
N VAL A 275 36.22 66.53 3.31
CA VAL A 275 36.32 65.81 2.04
C VAL A 275 37.21 64.56 2.16
N GLN A 276 38.35 64.65 2.84
CA GLN A 276 39.22 63.48 3.12
C GLN A 276 38.49 62.42 3.96
N LYS A 277 37.74 62.81 4.99
CA LYS A 277 36.93 61.91 5.80
C LYS A 277 35.88 61.17 4.97
N LYS A 278 35.11 61.89 4.14
CA LYS A 278 34.12 61.30 3.22
C LYS A 278 34.74 60.32 2.23
N LEU A 279 35.95 60.62 1.72
CA LEU A 279 36.69 59.70 0.85
C LEU A 279 37.04 58.38 1.58
N GLU A 280 37.43 58.44 2.85
CA GLU A 280 37.78 57.24 3.62
C GLU A 280 36.54 56.44 4.07
N GLU A 281 35.44 57.11 4.40
CA GLU A 281 34.12 56.48 4.59
C GLU A 281 33.69 55.73 3.31
N TYR A 282 33.84 56.34 2.13
CA TYR A 282 33.52 55.69 0.85
C TYR A 282 34.47 54.54 0.50
N ARG A 283 35.77 54.65 0.81
CA ARG A 283 36.74 53.54 0.68
C ARG A 283 36.36 52.37 1.59
N THR A 284 35.98 52.65 2.83
CA THR A 284 35.51 51.66 3.81
C THR A 284 34.23 50.98 3.32
N TYR A 285 33.26 51.76 2.82
CA TYR A 285 32.06 51.23 2.17
C TYR A 285 32.40 50.28 1.02
N ARG A 286 33.27 50.70 0.08
CA ARG A 286 33.67 49.86 -1.06
C ARG A 286 34.42 48.58 -0.68
N ARG A 287 35.25 48.63 0.37
CA ARG A 287 36.12 47.51 0.78
C ARG A 287 35.47 46.54 1.78
N LYS A 288 34.56 47.01 2.64
CA LYS A 288 33.98 46.22 3.75
C LYS A 288 32.47 46.03 3.65
N HIS A 289 31.72 47.09 3.34
CA HIS A 289 30.25 47.04 3.43
C HIS A 289 29.56 46.60 2.13
N LYS A 290 30.10 46.96 0.96
CA LYS A 290 29.54 46.59 -0.35
C LYS A 290 29.78 45.12 -0.74
N PRO A 291 30.97 44.51 -0.57
CA PRO A 291 31.23 43.16 -1.08
C PRO A 291 30.27 42.07 -0.57
N PRO A 292 29.96 41.97 0.74
CA PRO A 292 29.00 40.96 1.24
C PRO A 292 27.59 41.11 0.65
N ARG A 293 27.20 42.33 0.26
CA ARG A 293 25.89 42.60 -0.38
C ARG A 293 25.87 42.20 -1.85
N VAL A 294 27.03 42.16 -2.52
CA VAL A 294 27.17 41.58 -3.87
C VAL A 294 27.10 40.05 -3.79
N GLU A 295 27.77 39.43 -2.82
CA GLU A 295 27.67 37.99 -2.54
C GLU A 295 26.23 37.57 -2.20
N GLN A 296 25.53 38.36 -1.39
CA GLN A 296 24.12 38.17 -1.08
C GLN A 296 23.22 38.21 -2.33
N LYS A 297 23.46 39.13 -3.28
CA LYS A 297 22.73 39.18 -4.56
C LYS A 297 22.98 37.91 -5.38
N ALA A 298 24.24 37.50 -5.51
CA ALA A 298 24.61 36.28 -6.24
C ALA A 298 24.01 35.01 -5.60
N LYS A 299 23.96 34.92 -4.25
CA LYS A 299 23.29 33.83 -3.54
C LYS A 299 21.78 33.82 -3.81
N LEU A 300 21.14 34.99 -3.80
CA LEU A 300 19.71 35.15 -4.07
C LEU A 300 19.35 34.71 -5.50
N GLU A 301 20.14 35.12 -6.49
CA GLU A 301 20.06 34.63 -7.89
C GLU A 301 20.22 33.10 -7.99
N THR A 302 21.22 32.55 -7.29
CA THR A 302 21.49 31.10 -7.26
C THR A 302 20.36 30.31 -6.62
N ASN A 303 19.82 30.78 -5.50
CA ASN A 303 18.67 30.16 -4.81
C ASN A 303 17.43 30.16 -5.72
N PHE A 304 17.14 31.28 -6.40
CA PHE A 304 16.01 31.39 -7.33
C PHE A 304 16.13 30.41 -8.50
N ASN A 305 17.27 30.40 -9.19
CA ASN A 305 17.52 29.53 -10.34
C ASN A 305 17.46 28.03 -9.96
N THR A 306 17.99 27.70 -8.77
CA THR A 306 17.93 26.34 -8.21
C THR A 306 16.50 25.93 -7.90
N LEU A 307 15.73 26.79 -7.23
CA LEU A 307 14.33 26.55 -6.89
C LEU A 307 13.46 26.41 -8.15
N GLN A 308 13.61 27.29 -9.13
CA GLN A 308 12.88 27.20 -10.40
C GLN A 308 13.21 25.91 -11.16
N THR A 309 14.48 25.51 -11.18
CA THR A 309 14.89 24.24 -11.80
C THR A 309 14.30 23.03 -11.06
N LYS A 310 14.33 23.01 -9.71
CA LYS A 310 13.70 21.97 -8.89
C LYS A 310 12.18 21.86 -9.15
N LEU A 311 11.47 23.00 -9.19
CA LEU A 311 10.02 23.04 -9.42
C LEU A 311 9.67 22.58 -10.83
N ARG A 312 10.37 23.07 -11.87
CA ARG A 312 10.19 22.66 -13.26
C ARG A 312 10.41 21.16 -13.46
N LEU A 313 11.52 20.61 -12.93
CA LEU A 313 11.80 19.16 -13.02
C LEU A 313 10.77 18.29 -12.28
N SER A 314 10.07 18.88 -11.30
CA SER A 314 9.00 18.23 -10.54
C SER A 314 7.60 18.47 -11.15
N ASN A 315 7.48 19.11 -12.32
CA ASN A 315 6.23 19.57 -12.94
C ASN A 315 5.33 20.38 -11.99
N ARG A 316 5.94 21.28 -11.21
CA ARG A 316 5.24 22.17 -10.26
C ARG A 316 5.14 23.60 -10.76
N PRO A 317 4.16 24.38 -10.26
CA PRO A 317 4.10 25.81 -10.52
C PRO A 317 5.43 26.51 -10.19
N ALA A 318 5.80 27.47 -11.03
CA ALA A 318 6.98 28.30 -10.81
C ALA A 318 6.85 29.11 -9.51
N TYR A 319 7.93 29.25 -8.76
CA TYR A 319 7.97 30.16 -7.63
C TYR A 319 7.98 31.61 -8.14
N MET A 320 6.99 32.39 -7.69
CA MET A 320 6.92 33.84 -7.89
C MET A 320 7.18 34.54 -6.55
N PRO A 321 8.26 35.32 -6.41
CA PRO A 321 8.50 36.16 -5.26
C PRO A 321 7.39 37.17 -4.98
N THR A 322 7.32 37.63 -3.72
CA THR A 322 6.47 38.77 -3.34
C THR A 322 6.76 39.99 -4.21
N GLU A 323 5.72 40.79 -4.49
CA GLU A 323 5.81 41.98 -5.34
C GLU A 323 6.96 42.92 -4.92
N GLY A 324 7.69 43.43 -5.91
CA GLY A 324 8.87 44.27 -5.69
C GLY A 324 10.14 43.54 -5.22
N LYS A 325 10.10 42.20 -5.06
CA LYS A 325 11.26 41.36 -4.68
C LYS A 325 11.77 40.42 -5.77
N MET A 326 11.19 40.46 -6.98
CA MET A 326 11.71 39.67 -8.11
C MET A 326 13.12 40.09 -8.48
N VAL A 327 13.96 39.11 -8.83
CA VAL A 327 15.23 39.38 -9.51
C VAL A 327 14.91 39.92 -10.90
N SER A 328 15.37 41.12 -11.21
CA SER A 328 15.46 41.58 -12.60
C SER A 328 16.54 40.75 -13.29
N VAL A 329 16.13 39.95 -14.29
CA VAL A 329 17.00 39.20 -15.20
C VAL A 329 17.73 40.18 -16.13
#